data_AF-A0A7G5GYX7-F1
#
_entry.id   AF-A0A7G5GYX7-F1
#
_cell.length_a   1.000
_cell.length_b   1.000
_cell.length_c   1.000
_cell.angle_alpha   90.00
_cell.angle_beta   90.00
_cell.angle_gamma   90.00
#
_symmetry.space_group_name_H-M   'P 1'
#
loop_
_entity.id
_entity.type
_entity.pdbx_description
1 polymer ?
#
loop_
_entity_poly.entity_id
_entity_poly.type
_entity_poly.pdbx_seq_one_letter_code
_entity_poly.pdbx_strand_id
1 'polypeptide(L)'
;MKTLANLFEHFDHLDTSINKWLVANSILLLRICMGLVFLGFGFLKFFPGISPIEDLATRTTTSLTMGIFSGHRAMDFVAGLECIIGVCFLSGRFLRVGVWLMAFQMVGAMSPLLLFPGELFPGPTYAPTLAAQYILKDIILIAAGMVIASTWTGARIVAEPRSLRSTLRSKVAGVVRHRRSTLASS
;
A
#
# COMPACT_ATOMS: atom_id res chain seq x y z
N MET A 1 -40.36 -4.71 17.52
CA MET A 1 -39.97 -3.55 16.68
C MET A 1 -39.01 -2.59 17.38
N LYS A 2 -39.25 -2.16 18.64
CA LYS A 2 -38.35 -1.26 19.40
C LYS A 2 -36.91 -1.82 19.61
N THR A 3 -36.77 -3.12 19.86
CA THR A 3 -35.47 -3.78 20.09
C THR A 3 -34.57 -3.76 18.85
N LEU A 4 -35.13 -3.98 17.66
CA LEU A 4 -34.38 -3.89 16.41
C LEU A 4 -33.97 -2.44 16.11
N ALA A 5 -34.87 -1.47 16.34
CA ALA A 5 -34.55 -0.06 16.14
C ALA A 5 -33.40 0.42 17.04
N ASN A 6 -33.39 0.03 18.33
CA ASN A 6 -32.30 0.35 19.25
C ASN A 6 -30.98 -0.31 18.85
N LEU A 7 -31.01 -1.54 18.34
CA LEU A 7 -29.81 -2.23 17.84
C LEU A 7 -29.23 -1.49 16.63
N PHE A 8 -30.08 -1.07 15.69
CA PHE A 8 -29.66 -0.31 14.51
C PHE A 8 -29.07 1.06 14.88
N GLU A 9 -29.65 1.78 15.85
CA GLU A 9 -29.08 3.07 16.28
C GLU A 9 -27.74 2.92 17.01
N HIS A 10 -27.57 1.87 17.81
CA HIS A 10 -26.27 1.57 18.43
C HIS A 10 -25.22 1.24 17.36
N PHE A 11 -25.58 0.44 16.35
CA PHE A 11 -24.71 0.13 15.23
C PHE A 11 -24.34 1.38 14.41
N ASP A 12 -25.30 2.24 14.08
CA ASP A 12 -25.05 3.48 13.34
C ASP A 12 -24.11 4.42 14.13
N HIS A 13 -24.26 4.49 15.47
CA HIS A 13 -23.37 5.26 16.33
C HIS A 13 -21.94 4.70 16.38
N LEU A 14 -21.80 3.38 16.47
CA LEU A 14 -20.50 2.70 16.45
C LEU A 14 -19.83 2.88 15.08
N ASP A 15 -20.56 2.66 13.99
CA ASP A 15 -20.06 2.80 12.63
C ASP A 15 -19.58 4.24 12.38
N THR A 16 -20.37 5.24 12.78
CA THR A 16 -19.98 6.65 12.65
C THR A 16 -18.72 6.99 13.46
N SER A 17 -18.57 6.43 14.65
CA SER A 17 -17.41 6.68 15.53
C SER A 17 -16.15 6.02 15.00
N ILE A 18 -16.27 4.76 14.54
CA ILE A 18 -15.20 4.00 13.89
C ILE A 18 -14.78 4.72 12.61
N ASN A 19 -15.72 5.12 11.77
CA ASN A 19 -15.43 5.81 10.51
C ASN A 19 -14.68 7.13 10.75
N LYS A 20 -15.10 7.95 11.72
CA LYS A 20 -14.38 9.17 12.13
C LYS A 20 -12.94 8.86 12.58
N TRP A 21 -12.74 7.80 13.36
CA TRP A 21 -11.41 7.39 13.80
C TRP A 21 -10.54 6.91 12.64
N LEU A 22 -11.09 6.10 11.72
CA LEU A 22 -10.39 5.64 10.52
C LEU A 22 -9.96 6.81 9.65
N VAL A 23 -10.87 7.76 9.38
CA VAL A 23 -10.56 8.92 8.54
C VAL A 23 -9.48 9.80 9.16
N ALA A 24 -9.48 9.95 10.48
CA ALA A 24 -8.47 10.75 11.18
C ALA A 24 -7.10 10.07 11.26
N ASN A 25 -7.04 8.74 11.45
CA ASN A 25 -5.80 8.05 11.80
C ASN A 25 -5.22 7.16 10.70
N SER A 26 -5.99 6.75 9.69
CA SER A 26 -5.55 5.81 8.64
C SER A 26 -4.27 6.25 7.94
N ILE A 27 -4.20 7.51 7.52
CA ILE A 27 -3.04 8.08 6.83
C ILE A 27 -1.81 8.12 7.74
N LEU A 28 -1.99 8.50 9.01
CA LEU A 28 -0.90 8.55 9.98
C LEU A 28 -0.35 7.14 10.26
N LEU A 29 -1.25 6.18 10.46
CA LEU A 29 -0.88 4.79 10.69
C LEU A 29 -0.15 4.21 9.47
N LEU A 30 -0.69 4.43 8.27
CA LEU A 30 -0.07 4.01 7.01
C LEU A 30 1.36 4.55 6.87
N ARG A 31 1.55 5.82 7.22
CA ARG A 31 2.86 6.47 7.20
C ARG A 31 3.85 5.85 8.19
N ILE A 32 3.41 5.62 9.43
CA ILE A 32 4.26 5.01 10.47
C ILE A 32 4.62 3.57 10.08
N CYS A 33 3.66 2.77 9.64
CA CYS A 33 3.89 1.39 9.20
C CYS A 33 4.86 1.35 8.02
N MET A 34 4.69 2.21 7.02
CA MET A 34 5.65 2.32 5.92
C MET A 34 7.04 2.70 6.42
N GLY A 35 7.15 3.70 7.30
CA GLY A 35 8.43 4.13 7.87
C GLY A 35 9.17 2.99 8.58
N LEU A 36 8.46 2.24 9.42
CA LEU A 36 8.99 1.08 10.14
C LEU A 36 9.41 -0.05 9.20
N VAL A 37 8.61 -0.32 8.17
CA VAL A 37 8.92 -1.34 7.16
C VAL A 37 10.20 -0.99 6.41
N PHE A 38 10.32 0.23 5.88
CA PHE A 38 11.53 0.68 5.18
C PHE A 38 12.76 0.70 6.09
N LEU A 39 12.63 1.19 7.32
CA LEU A 39 13.73 1.18 8.28
C LEU A 39 14.17 -0.23 8.67
N GLY A 40 13.20 -1.12 8.92
CA GLY A 40 13.48 -2.50 9.28
C GLY A 40 14.17 -3.26 8.15
N PHE A 41 13.66 -3.16 6.92
CA PHE A 41 14.28 -3.81 5.75
C PHE A 41 15.64 -3.21 5.41
N GLY A 42 15.81 -1.89 5.49
CA GLY A 42 17.09 -1.23 5.28
C GLY A 42 18.12 -1.62 6.34
N PHE A 43 17.72 -1.63 7.62
CA PHE A 43 18.61 -2.01 8.72
C PHE A 43 19.07 -3.46 8.60
N LEU A 44 18.17 -4.37 8.20
CA LEU A 44 18.49 -5.78 8.05
C LEU A 44 19.50 -6.05 6.93
N LYS A 45 19.54 -5.19 5.90
CA LYS A 45 20.48 -5.32 4.77
C LYS A 45 21.94 -4.99 5.14
N PHE A 46 22.20 -4.34 6.28
CA PHE A 46 23.57 -4.17 6.77
C PHE A 46 24.16 -5.47 7.32
N PHE A 47 23.34 -6.50 7.57
CA PHE A 47 23.78 -7.78 8.09
C PHE A 47 23.80 -8.83 6.95
N PRO A 48 24.98 -9.27 6.49
CA PRO A 48 25.09 -10.24 5.40
C PRO A 48 24.57 -11.62 5.82
N GLY A 49 23.86 -12.30 4.91
CA GLY A 49 23.42 -13.70 5.08
C GLY A 49 22.08 -13.90 5.78
N ILE A 50 21.36 -12.82 6.13
CA ILE A 50 20.06 -12.91 6.81
C ILE A 50 18.88 -12.80 5.83
N SER A 51 19.09 -12.16 4.67
CA SER A 51 18.01 -11.90 3.72
C SER A 51 17.90 -13.02 2.67
N PRO A 52 16.73 -13.68 2.53
CA PRO A 52 16.50 -14.71 1.52
C PRO A 52 16.67 -14.24 0.07
N ILE A 53 16.73 -12.92 -0.16
CA ILE A 53 16.74 -12.31 -1.49
C ILE A 53 18.06 -11.62 -1.84
N GLU A 54 19.04 -11.67 -0.94
CA GLU A 54 20.32 -10.96 -1.04
C GLU A 54 21.04 -11.26 -2.37
N ASP A 55 21.17 -12.53 -2.73
CA ASP A 55 21.83 -12.93 -3.99
C ASP A 55 21.12 -12.37 -5.22
N LEU A 56 19.79 -12.42 -5.25
CA LEU A 56 19.00 -11.90 -6.37
C LEU A 56 19.08 -10.38 -6.45
N ALA A 57 19.01 -9.69 -5.31
CA ALA A 57 19.13 -8.23 -5.22
C ALA A 57 20.52 -7.75 -5.67
N THR A 58 21.57 -8.45 -5.28
CA THR A 58 22.96 -8.11 -5.62
C THR A 58 23.21 -8.28 -7.12
N ARG A 59 22.74 -9.38 -7.73
CA ARG A 59 22.83 -9.60 -9.18
C ARG A 59 22.05 -8.57 -9.98
N THR A 60 20.85 -8.26 -9.53
CA THR A 60 19.98 -7.25 -10.17
C THR A 60 20.62 -5.87 -10.11
N THR A 61 21.13 -5.46 -8.95
CA THR A 61 21.80 -4.15 -8.80
C THR A 61 23.06 -4.08 -9.63
N THR A 62 23.83 -5.17 -9.73
CA THR A 62 25.01 -5.25 -10.61
C THR A 62 24.63 -5.10 -12.09
N SER A 63 23.55 -5.76 -12.51
CA SER A 63 23.03 -5.68 -13.89
C SER A 63 22.55 -4.25 -14.23
N LEU A 64 21.77 -3.63 -13.33
CA LEU A 64 21.27 -2.26 -13.47
C LEU A 64 22.38 -1.20 -13.49
N THR A 65 23.43 -1.40 -12.70
CA THR A 65 24.56 -0.45 -12.60
C THR A 65 25.64 -0.70 -13.64
N MET A 66 25.38 -1.57 -14.63
CA MET A 66 26.34 -2.01 -15.65
C MET A 66 27.69 -2.47 -15.05
N GLY A 67 27.66 -3.02 -13.83
CA GLY A 67 28.86 -3.44 -13.10
C GLY A 67 29.64 -2.33 -12.38
N ILE A 68 29.20 -1.07 -12.42
CA ILE A 68 29.90 0.07 -11.77
C ILE A 68 29.77 0.02 -10.24
N PHE A 69 28.63 -0.45 -9.73
CA PHE A 69 28.42 -0.72 -8.30
C PHE A 69 28.17 -2.22 -8.11
N SER A 70 29.25 -2.98 -7.88
CA SER A 70 29.17 -4.43 -7.65
C SER A 70 29.24 -4.78 -6.16
N GLY A 71 28.51 -5.84 -5.80
CA GLY A 71 28.60 -6.48 -4.48
C GLY A 71 28.05 -5.66 -3.31
N HIS A 72 28.79 -5.67 -2.20
CA HIS A 72 28.36 -5.15 -0.90
C HIS A 72 28.06 -3.64 -0.93
N ARG A 73 28.84 -2.85 -1.69
CA ARG A 73 28.66 -1.38 -1.76
C ARG A 73 27.31 -0.97 -2.35
N ALA A 74 26.80 -1.76 -3.29
CA ALA A 74 25.51 -1.50 -3.91
C ALA A 74 24.35 -1.83 -2.94
N MET A 75 24.51 -2.90 -2.17
CA MET A 75 23.59 -3.27 -1.10
C MET A 75 23.60 -2.27 0.06
N ASP A 76 24.78 -1.77 0.47
CA ASP A 76 24.91 -0.74 1.50
C ASP A 76 24.25 0.58 1.07
N PHE A 77 24.39 0.95 -0.20
CA PHE A 77 23.72 2.13 -0.76
C PHE A 77 22.20 1.98 -0.72
N VAL A 78 21.69 0.82 -1.14
CA VAL A 78 20.26 0.48 -1.08
C VAL A 78 19.76 0.46 0.37
N ALA A 79 20.51 -0.12 1.29
CA ALA A 79 20.20 -0.14 2.72
C ALA A 79 20.10 1.28 3.29
N GLY A 80 21.08 2.13 2.97
CA GLY A 80 21.10 3.54 3.35
C GLY A 80 19.91 4.32 2.79
N LEU A 81 19.56 4.10 1.52
CA LEU A 81 18.38 4.71 0.90
C LEU A 81 17.09 4.30 1.62
N GLU A 82 16.91 3.02 1.91
CA GLU A 82 15.73 2.51 2.62
C GLU A 82 15.63 3.08 4.03
N CYS A 83 16.74 3.20 4.75
CA CYS A 83 16.77 3.86 6.06
C CYS A 83 16.39 5.34 5.96
N ILE A 84 16.92 6.09 4.99
CA ILE A 84 16.57 7.51 4.78
C ILE A 84 15.07 7.64 4.47
N ILE A 85 14.54 6.82 3.57
CA ILE A 85 13.11 6.79 3.23
C ILE A 85 12.28 6.53 4.48
N GLY A 86 12.65 5.52 5.28
CA GLY A 86 11.92 5.18 6.50
C GLY A 86 11.96 6.29 7.55
N VAL A 87 13.10 6.98 7.73
CA VAL A 87 13.19 8.18 8.61
C VAL A 87 12.34 9.33 8.08
N CYS A 88 12.31 9.58 6.77
CA CYS A 88 11.45 10.60 6.17
C CYS A 88 9.96 10.32 6.46
N PHE A 89 9.52 9.07 6.27
CA PHE A 89 8.14 8.69 6.58
C PHE A 89 7.84 8.77 8.08
N LEU A 90 8.72 8.25 8.94
CA LEU A 90 8.50 8.22 10.38
C LEU A 90 8.51 9.62 11.02
N SER A 91 9.47 10.47 10.64
CA SER A 91 9.54 11.85 11.14
C SER A 91 8.43 12.75 10.59
N GLY A 92 7.81 12.36 9.47
CA GLY A 92 6.86 13.22 8.76
C GLY A 92 7.51 14.47 8.13
N ARG A 93 8.84 14.60 8.19
CA ARG A 93 9.62 15.70 7.62
C ARG A 93 10.12 15.29 6.24
N PHE A 94 10.08 16.21 5.28
CA PHE A 94 10.52 15.97 3.90
C PHE A 94 9.82 14.79 3.20
N LEU A 95 8.54 14.55 3.51
CA LEU A 95 7.74 13.48 2.89
C LEU A 95 7.79 13.52 1.35
N ARG A 96 7.88 14.72 0.76
CA ARG A 96 8.06 14.90 -0.68
C ARG A 96 9.30 14.18 -1.22
N VAL A 97 10.42 14.37 -0.55
CA VAL A 97 11.68 13.70 -0.89
C VAL A 97 11.55 12.20 -0.62
N GLY A 98 10.98 11.81 0.52
CA GLY A 98 10.76 10.41 0.88
C GLY A 98 9.99 9.61 -0.17
N VAL A 99 8.88 10.12 -0.71
CA VAL A 99 8.13 9.39 -1.76
C VAL A 99 8.88 9.38 -3.09
N TRP A 100 9.58 10.44 -3.47
CA TRP A 100 10.38 10.42 -4.71
C TRP A 100 11.52 9.40 -4.63
N LEU A 101 12.22 9.36 -3.49
CA LEU A 101 13.24 8.34 -3.22
C LEU A 101 12.63 6.95 -3.20
N MET A 102 11.47 6.78 -2.57
CA MET A 102 10.72 5.53 -2.57
C MET A 102 10.37 5.10 -3.99
N ALA A 103 9.83 5.98 -4.82
CA ALA A 103 9.47 5.67 -6.20
C ALA A 103 10.70 5.21 -7.01
N PHE A 104 11.83 5.91 -6.86
CA PHE A 104 13.09 5.51 -7.47
C PHE A 104 13.56 4.12 -6.99
N GLN A 105 13.56 3.90 -5.68
CA GLN A 105 13.92 2.63 -5.06
C GLN A 105 13.04 1.47 -5.54
N MET A 106 11.73 1.70 -5.69
CA MET A 106 10.77 0.69 -6.15
C MET A 106 11.03 0.25 -7.60
N VAL A 107 11.48 1.16 -8.47
CA VAL A 107 11.88 0.79 -9.84
C VAL A 107 13.06 -0.19 -9.81
N GLY A 108 14.05 0.07 -8.95
CA GLY A 108 15.17 -0.85 -8.72
C GLY A 108 14.71 -2.20 -8.16
N ALA A 109 13.89 -2.18 -7.11
CA ALA A 109 13.39 -3.39 -6.45
C ALA A 109 12.51 -4.27 -7.35
N MET A 110 11.76 -3.68 -8.28
CA MET A 110 10.90 -4.43 -9.23
C MET A 110 11.62 -4.88 -10.50
N SER A 111 12.81 -4.35 -10.80
CA SER A 111 13.57 -4.74 -11.98
C SER A 111 13.89 -6.24 -12.13
N PRO A 112 14.04 -7.07 -11.06
CA PRO A 112 14.24 -8.51 -11.23
C PRO A 112 13.06 -9.21 -11.93
N LEU A 113 11.83 -8.67 -11.87
CA LEU A 113 10.69 -9.25 -12.61
C LEU A 113 10.91 -9.24 -14.12
N LEU A 114 11.61 -8.22 -14.63
CA LEU A 114 11.89 -8.08 -16.06
C LEU A 114 13.20 -8.75 -16.44
N LEU A 115 14.21 -8.71 -15.55
CA LEU A 115 15.54 -9.23 -15.82
C LEU A 115 15.67 -10.73 -15.58
N PHE A 116 15.00 -11.27 -14.54
CA PHE A 116 15.12 -12.66 -14.11
C PHE A 116 13.75 -13.33 -13.86
N PRO A 117 12.79 -13.26 -14.80
CA PRO A 117 11.46 -13.87 -14.61
C PRO A 117 11.54 -15.39 -14.41
N GLY A 118 12.51 -16.06 -15.05
CA GLY A 118 12.70 -17.51 -14.93
C GLY A 118 13.17 -18.00 -13.56
N GLU A 119 13.87 -17.15 -12.79
CA GLU A 119 14.25 -17.47 -11.40
C GLU A 119 13.11 -17.18 -10.43
N LEU A 120 12.25 -16.22 -10.76
CA LEU A 120 11.13 -15.80 -9.91
C LEU A 120 9.92 -16.75 -10.01
N PHE A 121 9.66 -17.29 -11.21
CA PHE A 121 8.55 -18.18 -11.50
C PHE A 121 9.03 -19.46 -12.19
N PRO A 122 9.76 -20.34 -11.47
CA PRO A 122 10.31 -21.55 -12.05
C PRO A 122 9.24 -22.62 -12.32
N GLY A 123 9.52 -23.46 -13.32
CA GLY A 123 8.76 -24.68 -13.60
C GLY A 123 7.46 -24.49 -14.39
N PRO A 124 6.79 -25.60 -14.76
CA PRO A 124 5.60 -25.58 -15.62
C PRO A 124 4.36 -24.96 -14.96
N THR A 125 4.33 -24.90 -13.63
CA THR A 125 3.22 -24.32 -12.85
C THR A 125 3.41 -22.82 -12.58
N TYR A 126 4.56 -22.23 -12.94
CA TYR A 126 4.90 -20.82 -12.69
C TYR A 126 4.61 -20.37 -11.25
N ALA A 127 4.97 -21.20 -10.27
CA ALA A 127 4.71 -20.90 -8.87
C ALA A 127 5.67 -19.79 -8.37
N PRO A 128 5.19 -18.77 -7.64
CA PRO A 128 6.04 -17.68 -7.17
C PRO A 128 7.00 -18.16 -6.07
N THR A 129 8.30 -17.99 -6.28
CA THR A 129 9.32 -18.18 -5.24
C THR A 129 9.12 -17.21 -4.08
N LEU A 130 9.80 -17.46 -2.94
CA LEU A 130 9.84 -16.50 -1.85
C LEU A 130 10.31 -15.13 -2.33
N ALA A 131 11.31 -15.09 -3.23
CA ALA A 131 11.78 -13.85 -3.83
C ALA A 131 10.67 -13.11 -4.60
N ALA A 132 9.92 -13.82 -5.44
CA ALA A 132 8.78 -13.24 -6.16
C ALA A 132 7.71 -12.69 -5.22
N GLN A 133 7.40 -13.40 -4.12
CA GLN A 133 6.44 -12.94 -3.11
C GLN A 133 6.92 -11.66 -2.41
N TYR A 134 8.22 -11.59 -2.09
CA TYR A 134 8.83 -10.41 -1.50
C TYR A 134 8.77 -9.19 -2.42
N ILE A 135 8.92 -9.36 -3.73
CA ILE A 135 8.81 -8.22 -4.66
C ILE A 135 7.34 -7.85 -4.89
N LEU A 136 6.43 -8.83 -4.94
CA LEU A 136 5.00 -8.57 -5.14
C LEU A 136 4.38 -7.75 -4.00
N LYS A 137 4.83 -7.93 -2.74
CA LYS A 137 4.34 -7.08 -1.63
C LYS A 137 4.70 -5.60 -1.80
N ASP A 138 5.76 -5.27 -2.55
CA ASP A 138 6.20 -3.88 -2.72
C ASP A 138 5.20 -3.07 -3.56
N ILE A 139 4.33 -3.72 -4.34
CA ILE A 139 3.18 -3.09 -5.01
C ILE A 139 2.25 -2.41 -3.99
N ILE A 140 2.09 -3.02 -2.81
CA ILE A 140 1.29 -2.45 -1.71
C ILE A 140 1.97 -1.18 -1.17
N LEU A 141 3.31 -1.17 -1.09
CA LEU A 141 4.07 0.00 -0.64
C LEU A 141 3.98 1.15 -1.66
N ILE A 142 3.98 0.84 -2.97
CA ILE A 142 3.75 1.82 -4.02
C ILE A 142 2.36 2.45 -3.86
N ALA A 143 1.32 1.64 -3.72
CA ALA A 143 -0.04 2.12 -3.51
C ALA A 143 -0.15 2.97 -2.23
N ALA A 144 0.48 2.54 -1.13
CA ALA A 144 0.53 3.30 0.11
C ALA A 144 1.24 4.65 -0.06
N GLY A 145 2.36 4.68 -0.79
CA GLY A 145 3.07 5.92 -1.10
C GLY A 145 2.26 6.87 -1.97
N MET A 146 1.47 6.37 -2.92
CA MET A 146 0.52 7.19 -3.70
C MET A 146 -0.54 7.82 -2.79
N VAL A 147 -1.09 7.07 -1.84
CA VAL A 147 -2.05 7.59 -0.85
C VAL A 147 -1.39 8.71 -0.03
N ILE A 148 -0.17 8.50 0.47
CA ILE A 148 0.53 9.55 1.23
C ILE A 148 0.84 10.77 0.36
N ALA A 149 1.27 10.58 -0.89
CA ALA A 149 1.53 11.69 -1.82
C ALA A 149 0.28 12.50 -2.12
N SER A 150 -0.89 11.84 -2.25
CA SER A 150 -2.17 12.50 -2.52
C SER A 150 -2.53 13.55 -1.45
N THR A 151 -2.13 13.32 -0.20
CA THR A 151 -2.40 14.23 0.92
C THR A 151 -1.72 15.60 0.78
N TRP A 152 -0.64 15.70 0.00
CA TRP A 152 0.05 16.97 -0.26
C TRP A 152 -0.74 17.89 -1.19
N THR A 153 -1.55 17.29 -2.07
CA THR A 153 -2.44 18.01 -3.00
C THR A 153 -3.71 18.50 -2.31
N GLY A 154 -3.84 18.31 -0.99
CA GLY A 154 -5.03 18.65 -0.22
C GLY A 154 -6.14 17.61 -0.29
N ALA A 155 -5.89 16.43 -0.87
CA ALA A 155 -6.86 15.34 -0.85
C ALA A 155 -7.11 14.91 0.61
N ARG A 156 -8.37 15.02 1.04
CA ARG A 156 -8.81 14.59 2.37
C ARG A 156 -9.77 13.42 2.20
N ILE A 157 -9.58 12.39 3.02
CA ILE A 157 -10.59 11.35 3.17
C ILE A 157 -11.77 12.02 3.90
N VAL A 158 -12.95 12.02 3.29
CA VAL A 158 -14.17 12.58 3.87
C VAL A 158 -15.07 11.42 4.28
N ALA A 159 -15.35 11.32 5.57
CA ALA A 159 -16.40 10.45 6.07
C ALA A 159 -17.76 11.13 5.82
N GLU A 160 -18.47 10.74 4.76
CA GLU A 160 -19.92 10.98 4.70
C GLU A 160 -20.62 9.85 5.46
N PRO A 161 -21.19 10.10 6.65
CA PRO A 161 -21.98 9.10 7.34
C PRO A 161 -23.28 8.86 6.56
N ARG A 162 -23.30 7.84 5.69
CA ARG A 162 -24.55 7.36 5.09
C ARG A 162 -25.22 6.42 6.07
N SER A 163 -26.25 6.90 6.76
CA SER A 163 -27.07 6.04 7.62
C SER A 163 -27.61 4.85 6.83
N LEU A 164 -27.60 3.66 7.41
CA LEU A 164 -28.07 2.44 6.75
C LEU A 164 -29.51 2.61 6.23
N ARG A 165 -30.34 3.35 6.99
CA ARG A 165 -31.71 3.75 6.60
C ARG A 165 -31.74 4.57 5.31
N SER A 166 -30.81 5.49 5.09
CA SER A 166 -30.76 6.29 3.86
C SER A 166 -30.42 5.44 2.63
N THR A 167 -29.49 4.48 2.78
CA THR A 167 -29.10 3.54 1.73
C THR A 167 -30.26 2.62 1.34
N LEU A 168 -30.94 2.05 2.33
CA LEU A 168 -32.12 1.19 2.12
C LEU A 168 -33.28 1.98 1.51
N ARG A 169 -33.55 3.20 1.99
CA ARG A 169 -34.59 4.08 1.42
C ARG A 169 -34.29 4.44 -0.04
N SER A 170 -33.04 4.72 -0.39
CA SER A 170 -32.67 5.03 -1.79
C SER A 170 -32.82 3.81 -2.71
N LYS A 171 -32.43 2.61 -2.26
CA LYS A 171 -32.61 1.36 -3.01
C LYS A 171 -34.08 1.04 -3.23
N VAL A 172 -34.91 1.15 -2.19
CA VAL A 172 -36.36 0.93 -2.30
C VAL A 172 -37.01 1.98 -3.21
N ALA A 173 -36.64 3.25 -3.08
CA ALA A 173 -37.14 4.31 -3.95
C ALA A 173 -36.74 4.11 -5.42
N GLY A 174 -35.52 3.62 -5.69
CA GLY A 174 -35.05 3.27 -7.03
C GLY A 174 -35.86 2.12 -7.66
N VAL A 175 -36.17 1.08 -6.88
CA VAL A 175 -36.98 -0.06 -7.33
C VAL A 175 -38.42 0.36 -7.63
N VAL A 176 -39.04 1.19 -6.79
CA VAL A 176 -40.40 1.70 -7.01
C VAL A 176 -40.47 2.60 -8.25
N ARG A 177 -39.43 3.41 -8.50
CA ARG A 177 -39.34 4.27 -9.68
C ARG A 177 -39.19 3.47 -10.98
N HIS A 178 -38.40 2.39 -10.94
CA HIS A 178 -38.22 1.51 -12.09
C HIS A 178 -39.49 0.73 -12.46
N ARG A 179 -40.34 0.40 -11.47
CA ARG A 179 -41.62 -0.29 -11.69
C ARG A 179 -42.71 0.61 -12.30
N ARG A 180 -42.68 1.92 -12.01
CA ARG A 180 -43.64 2.87 -12.60
C ARG A 180 -43.33 3.21 -14.06
N SER A 181 -42.07 3.20 -14.47
CA SER A 181 -41.71 3.47 -15.88
C SER A 181 -42.06 2.31 -16.82
N THR A 182 -42.02 1.06 -16.32
CA THR A 182 -42.41 -0.13 -17.09
C THR A 182 -43.93 -0.29 -17.20
N LEU A 183 -44.71 0.19 -16.22
CA LEU A 183 -46.18 0.18 -16.27
C LEU A 183 -46.79 1.34 -17.07
N ALA A 184 -46.04 2.42 -17.32
CA ALA A 184 -46.50 3.58 -18.11
C ALA A 184 -46.14 3.49 -19.60
N SER A 185 -45.46 2.43 -20.01
CA SER A 185 -45.04 2.15 -21.40
C SER A 185 -45.72 0.91 -22.00
N SER A 186 -46.76 0.39 -21.33
CA SER A 186 -47.66 -0.68 -21.80
C SER A 186 -49.08 -0.12 -21.91
#